data_AF-A0A8J6NP64-F1
#
_entry.id   AF-A0A8J6NP64-F1
#
_cell.length_a   1.000
_cell.length_b   1.000
_cell.length_c   1.000
_cell.angle_alpha   90.00
_cell.angle_beta   90.00
_cell.angle_gamma   90.00
#
_symmetry.space_group_name_H-M   'P 1'
#
loop_
_entity.id
_entity.type
_entity.pdbx_description
1 polymer ?
#
loop_
_entity_poly.entity_id
_entity_poly.type
_entity_poly.pdbx_seq_one_letter_code
_entity_poly.pdbx_strand_id
1 'polypeptide(L)'
;MSDPITVSLIGIGGVILGVILTEWLRKRSRIEAFSSLVYEKKLNIYEELFNKINASSELINETINNKELSKDEKFEIESAVVLDICQFTDKHQLYLNDEVIVQCCTLFMDTHNINAPVEDEPERTLEHLHEQLSNTKNIIRSETGVEKVNKLFSSITKAKHSSPVIEYMRALKKKKGDK
;
A
#
# COMPACT_ATOMS: atom_id res chain seq x y z
N MET A 1 62.58 14.95 -8.85
CA MET A 1 62.44 15.46 -7.47
C MET A 1 61.34 16.49 -7.53
N SER A 2 60.17 16.23 -6.95
CA SER A 2 59.06 17.19 -6.95
C SER A 2 59.44 18.37 -6.06
N ASP A 3 59.22 19.60 -6.50
CA ASP A 3 59.52 20.76 -5.68
C ASP A 3 58.65 20.76 -4.40
N PRO A 4 59.19 21.18 -3.25
CA PRO A 4 58.50 21.14 -1.95
C PRO A 4 57.17 21.92 -1.94
N ILE A 5 57.03 22.90 -2.83
CA ILE A 5 55.79 23.66 -3.03
C ILE A 5 54.69 22.77 -3.63
N THR A 6 55.01 21.92 -4.61
CA THR A 6 54.06 21.01 -5.26
C THR A 6 53.54 19.95 -4.29
N VAL A 7 54.42 19.41 -3.43
CA VAL A 7 54.04 18.45 -2.38
C VAL A 7 53.08 19.09 -1.37
N SER A 8 53.36 20.34 -0.98
CA SER A 8 52.52 21.11 -0.06
C SER A 8 51.13 21.40 -0.65
N LEU A 9 51.06 21.77 -1.94
CA LEU A 9 49.80 22.01 -2.65
C LEU A 9 48.95 20.74 -2.77
N ILE A 10 49.56 19.58 -3.05
CA ILE A 10 48.87 18.29 -3.09
C ILE A 10 48.31 17.92 -1.71
N GLY A 11 49.08 18.15 -0.63
CA GLY A 11 48.62 17.93 0.73
C GLY A 11 47.40 18.76 1.11
N ILE A 12 47.42 20.06 0.79
CA ILE A 12 46.28 20.97 1.04
C ILE A 12 45.06 20.54 0.22
N GLY A 13 45.25 20.19 -1.06
CA GLY A 13 44.18 19.68 -1.92
C GLY A 13 43.54 18.41 -1.35
N GLY A 14 44.34 17.48 -0.81
CA GLY A 14 43.85 16.28 -0.15
C GLY A 14 43.01 16.57 1.09
N VAL A 15 43.42 17.53 1.92
CA VAL A 15 42.67 17.94 3.11
C VAL A 15 41.31 18.54 2.72
N ILE A 16 41.29 19.45 1.73
CA ILE A 16 40.04 20.08 1.26
C ILE A 16 39.08 19.02 0.70
N LEU A 17 39.58 18.11 -0.15
CA LEU A 17 38.78 17.01 -0.69
C LEU A 17 38.26 16.08 0.42
N GLY A 18 39.09 15.76 1.41
CA GLY A 18 38.70 14.94 2.55
C GLY A 18 37.56 15.56 3.35
N VAL A 19 37.62 16.87 3.63
CA VAL A 19 36.55 17.60 4.33
C VAL A 19 35.26 17.59 3.52
N ILE A 20 35.32 17.85 2.21
CA ILE A 20 34.15 17.86 1.33
C ILE A 20 33.50 16.48 1.26
N LEU A 21 34.27 15.42 1.05
CA LEU A 21 33.77 14.05 0.98
C LEU A 21 33.15 13.62 2.31
N THR A 22 33.79 13.95 3.43
CA THR A 22 33.29 13.62 4.77
C THR A 22 31.96 14.31 5.05
N GLU A 23 31.84 15.61 4.74
CA GLU A 23 30.59 16.33 4.95
C GLU A 23 29.48 15.85 4.01
N TRP A 24 29.82 15.52 2.75
CA TRP A 24 28.88 14.94 1.80
C TRP A 24 28.34 13.59 2.28
N LEU A 25 29.21 12.69 2.75
CA LEU A 25 28.82 11.41 3.34
C LEU A 25 27.96 11.60 4.59
N ARG A 26 28.33 12.54 5.47
CA ARG A 26 27.58 12.85 6.70
C ARG A 26 26.20 13.42 6.40
N LYS A 27 26.07 14.28 5.39
CA LYS A 27 24.77 14.81 4.95
C LYS A 27 23.91 13.70 4.37
N ARG A 28 24.46 12.85 3.53
CA ARG A 28 23.74 11.71 2.93
C ARG A 28 23.27 10.71 3.98
N SER A 29 24.15 10.33 4.92
CA SER A 29 23.81 9.44 6.02
C SER A 29 22.67 9.98 6.90
N ARG A 30 22.68 11.28 7.21
CA ARG A 30 21.56 11.92 7.93
C ARG A 30 20.25 11.84 7.14
N ILE A 31 20.28 12.16 5.86
CA ILE A 31 19.09 12.07 4.99
C ILE A 31 18.58 10.64 4.94
N GLU A 32 19.44 9.66 4.73
CA GLU A 32 19.08 8.23 4.71
C GLU A 32 18.45 7.78 6.03
N ALA A 33 19.00 8.20 7.18
CA ALA A 33 18.45 7.88 8.49
C ALA A 33 17.04 8.48 8.70
N PHE A 34 16.84 9.76 8.38
CA PHE A 34 15.53 10.40 8.47
C PHE A 34 14.53 9.80 7.49
N SER A 35 14.94 9.54 6.25
CA SER A 35 14.11 8.89 5.24
C SER A 35 13.70 7.48 5.67
N SER A 36 14.58 6.72 6.32
CA SER A 36 14.26 5.40 6.85
C SER A 36 13.17 5.46 7.92
N LEU A 37 13.29 6.39 8.88
CA LEU A 37 12.29 6.53 9.95
C LEU A 37 10.92 6.93 9.42
N VAL A 38 10.88 7.88 8.47
CA VAL A 38 9.62 8.30 7.83
C VAL A 38 9.03 7.15 7.01
N TYR A 39 9.87 6.42 6.27
CA TYR A 39 9.43 5.27 5.49
C TYR A 39 8.86 4.16 6.36
N GLU A 40 9.54 3.79 7.45
CA GLU A 40 9.07 2.78 8.40
C GLU A 40 7.73 3.20 9.02
N LYS A 41 7.62 4.46 9.46
CA LYS A 41 6.34 4.97 10.00
C LYS A 41 5.23 4.92 8.96
N LYS A 42 5.52 5.33 7.72
CA LYS A 42 4.57 5.26 6.60
C LYS A 42 4.15 3.81 6.37
N LEU A 43 5.09 2.89 6.24
CA LEU A 43 4.82 1.47 5.99
C LEU A 43 3.90 0.86 7.06
N ASN A 44 4.17 1.13 8.34
CA ASN A 44 3.33 0.65 9.44
C ASN A 44 1.89 1.19 9.35
N ILE A 45 1.71 2.47 9.00
CA ILE A 45 0.38 3.05 8.81
C ILE A 45 -0.36 2.38 7.64
N TYR A 46 0.32 2.12 6.53
CA TYR A 46 -0.30 1.43 5.39
C TYR A 46 -0.62 -0.04 5.70
N GLU A 47 0.18 -0.71 6.52
CA GLU A 47 -0.11 -2.07 7.00
C GLU A 47 -1.35 -2.08 7.90
N GLU A 48 -1.44 -1.14 8.84
CA GLU A 48 -2.62 -0.94 9.68
C GLU A 48 -3.87 -0.65 8.83
N LEU A 49 -3.76 0.22 7.83
CA LEU A 49 -4.85 0.52 6.88
C LEU A 49 -5.26 -0.74 6.11
N PHE A 50 -4.30 -1.50 5.58
CA PHE A 50 -4.55 -2.73 4.84
C PHE A 50 -5.31 -3.75 5.69
N ASN A 51 -4.91 -3.93 6.95
CA ASN A 51 -5.56 -4.83 7.89
C ASN A 51 -6.96 -4.36 8.25
N LYS A 52 -7.15 -3.06 8.46
CA LYS A 52 -8.45 -2.45 8.71
C LYS A 52 -9.42 -2.70 7.53
N ILE A 53 -8.97 -2.47 6.29
CA ILE A 53 -9.76 -2.75 5.09
C ILE A 53 -10.16 -4.23 4.97
N ASN A 54 -9.27 -5.16 5.34
CA ASN A 54 -9.62 -6.59 5.35
C ASN A 54 -10.71 -6.92 6.36
N ALA A 55 -10.56 -6.44 7.60
CA ALA A 55 -11.54 -6.68 8.66
C ALA A 55 -12.90 -6.05 8.31
N SER A 56 -12.90 -4.82 7.78
CA SER A 56 -14.10 -4.15 7.29
C SER A 56 -14.76 -4.93 6.15
N SER A 57 -13.98 -5.48 5.22
CA SER A 57 -14.53 -6.29 4.12
C SER A 57 -15.19 -7.57 4.61
N GLU A 58 -14.64 -8.23 5.62
CA GLU A 58 -15.26 -9.43 6.22
C GLU A 58 -16.61 -9.07 6.84
N LEU A 59 -16.67 -7.99 7.62
CA LEU A 59 -17.91 -7.53 8.25
C LEU A 59 -18.98 -7.12 7.22
N ILE A 60 -18.60 -6.41 6.15
CA ILE A 60 -19.54 -6.01 5.09
C ILE A 60 -20.03 -7.24 4.31
N ASN A 61 -19.16 -8.20 4.01
CA ASN A 61 -19.57 -9.45 3.35
C ASN A 61 -20.58 -10.24 4.20
N GLU A 62 -20.37 -10.31 5.52
CA GLU A 62 -21.33 -10.94 6.44
C GLU A 62 -22.65 -10.17 6.45
N THR A 63 -22.60 -8.84 6.48
CA THR A 63 -23.78 -7.96 6.49
C THR A 63 -24.62 -8.10 5.22
N ILE A 64 -23.98 -8.16 4.05
CA ILE A 64 -24.65 -8.35 2.76
C ILE A 64 -25.40 -9.69 2.75
N ASN A 65 -24.73 -10.78 3.18
CA ASN A 65 -25.29 -12.13 3.15
C ASN A 65 -26.31 -12.42 4.26
N ASN A 66 -26.36 -11.59 5.31
CA ASN A 66 -27.30 -11.78 6.41
C ASN A 66 -28.72 -11.37 5.98
N LYS A 67 -29.65 -12.34 5.95
CA LYS A 67 -31.05 -12.13 5.58
C LYS A 67 -31.94 -11.68 6.75
N GLU A 68 -31.44 -11.76 7.98
CA GLU A 68 -32.16 -11.39 9.20
C GLU A 68 -32.09 -9.88 9.47
N LEU A 69 -31.07 -9.21 8.94
CA LEU A 69 -30.90 -7.76 9.08
C LEU A 69 -31.82 -6.99 8.12
N SER A 70 -32.48 -5.98 8.65
CA SER A 70 -33.22 -4.98 7.89
C SER A 70 -32.27 -4.07 7.09
N LYS A 71 -32.83 -3.34 6.11
CA LYS A 71 -32.05 -2.39 5.31
C LYS A 71 -31.38 -1.31 6.16
N ASP A 72 -32.07 -0.81 7.18
CA ASP A 72 -31.58 0.25 8.05
C ASP A 72 -30.43 -0.27 8.93
N GLU A 73 -30.54 -1.48 9.48
CA GLU A 73 -29.45 -2.10 10.26
C GLU A 73 -28.19 -2.34 9.41
N LYS A 74 -28.36 -2.78 8.16
CA LYS A 74 -27.23 -2.94 7.22
C LYS A 74 -26.56 -1.61 6.92
N PHE A 75 -27.35 -0.56 6.70
CA PHE A 75 -26.85 0.79 6.46
C PHE A 75 -26.10 1.36 7.67
N GLU A 76 -26.57 1.11 8.90
CA GLU A 76 -25.88 1.52 10.12
C GLU A 76 -24.50 0.85 10.25
N ILE A 77 -24.41 -0.46 9.95
CA ILE A 77 -23.14 -1.19 9.96
C ILE A 77 -22.18 -0.64 8.89
N GLU A 78 -22.67 -0.45 7.66
CA GLU A 78 -21.89 0.15 6.57
C GLU A 78 -21.36 1.53 6.94
N SER A 79 -22.23 2.39 7.47
CA SER A 79 -21.87 3.74 7.91
C SER A 79 -20.81 3.73 9.01
N ALA A 80 -20.92 2.81 9.97
CA ALA A 80 -19.93 2.65 11.02
C ALA A 80 -18.56 2.22 10.46
N VAL A 81 -18.54 1.31 9.49
CA VAL A 81 -17.32 0.88 8.79
C VAL A 81 -16.67 2.03 8.03
N VAL A 82 -17.44 2.76 7.23
CA VAL A 82 -16.95 3.92 6.48
C VAL A 82 -16.40 4.98 7.42
N LEU A 83 -17.11 5.27 8.51
CA LEU A 83 -16.68 6.26 9.50
C LEU A 83 -15.36 5.86 10.19
N ASP A 84 -15.18 4.59 10.57
CA ASP A 84 -13.92 4.10 11.17
C ASP A 84 -12.73 4.26 10.20
N ILE A 85 -12.95 4.00 8.89
CA ILE A 85 -11.91 4.19 7.87
C ILE A 85 -11.59 5.67 7.70
N CYS A 86 -12.60 6.54 7.59
CA CYS A 86 -12.40 7.99 7.49
C CYS A 86 -11.63 8.53 8.71
N GLN A 87 -12.01 8.12 9.93
CA GLN A 87 -11.32 8.53 11.15
C GLN A 87 -9.86 8.08 11.16
N PHE A 88 -9.59 6.86 10.69
CA PHE A 88 -8.23 6.37 10.55
C PHE A 88 -7.44 7.19 9.53
N THR A 89 -8.00 7.46 8.35
CA THR A 89 -7.31 8.22 7.30
C THR A 89 -7.05 9.65 7.72
N ASP A 90 -8.00 10.31 8.39
CA ASP A 90 -7.84 11.67 8.91
C ASP A 90 -6.72 11.75 9.95
N LYS A 91 -6.69 10.78 10.89
CA LYS A 91 -5.64 10.67 11.91
C LYS A 91 -4.24 10.51 11.30
N HIS A 92 -4.15 9.87 10.14
CA HIS A 92 -2.89 9.51 9.51
C HIS A 92 -2.62 10.26 8.19
N GLN A 93 -3.37 11.33 7.89
CA GLN A 93 -3.32 12.07 6.62
C GLN A 93 -1.91 12.54 6.23
N LEU A 94 -1.05 12.83 7.20
CA LEU A 94 0.32 13.28 6.95
C LEU A 94 1.17 12.24 6.20
N TYR A 95 0.85 10.96 6.37
CA TYR A 95 1.63 9.83 5.85
C TYR A 95 0.93 9.10 4.71
N LEU A 96 -0.37 9.35 4.53
CA LEU A 96 -1.20 8.72 3.51
C LEU A 96 -1.24 9.58 2.25
N ASN A 97 -1.38 8.93 1.11
CA ASN A 97 -1.59 9.57 -0.17
C ASN A 97 -3.10 9.85 -0.37
N ASP A 98 -3.45 11.03 -0.86
CA ASP A 98 -4.84 11.48 -1.03
C ASP A 98 -5.67 10.53 -1.90
N GLU A 99 -5.11 9.96 -2.98
CA GLU A 99 -5.81 9.00 -3.84
C GLU A 99 -6.11 7.70 -3.10
N VAL A 100 -5.19 7.25 -2.24
CA VAL A 100 -5.40 6.09 -1.38
C VAL A 100 -6.50 6.37 -0.36
N ILE A 101 -6.51 7.57 0.24
CA ILE A 101 -7.54 8.01 1.17
C ILE A 101 -8.90 7.96 0.49
N VAL A 102 -9.05 8.62 -0.67
CA VAL A 102 -10.32 8.65 -1.42
C VAL A 102 -10.80 7.23 -1.71
N GLN A 103 -9.94 6.39 -2.29
CA GLN A 103 -10.31 5.01 -2.62
C GLN A 103 -10.74 4.20 -1.39
N CYS A 104 -10.05 4.35 -0.26
CA CYS A 104 -10.38 3.60 0.96
C CYS A 104 -11.70 4.07 1.58
N CYS A 105 -11.93 5.39 1.61
CA CYS A 105 -13.16 5.96 2.17
C CYS A 105 -14.39 5.63 1.33
N THR A 106 -14.25 5.52 0.00
CA THR A 106 -15.37 5.20 -0.90
C THR A 106 -15.60 3.71 -1.09
N LEU A 107 -14.64 2.85 -0.72
CA LEU A 107 -14.69 1.40 -0.99
C LEU A 107 -15.99 0.72 -0.55
N PHE A 108 -16.47 1.09 0.65
CA PHE A 108 -17.66 0.48 1.23
C PHE A 108 -18.90 1.36 1.13
N MET A 109 -18.77 2.56 0.54
CA MET A 109 -19.93 3.42 0.32
C MET A 109 -20.81 2.81 -0.78
N ASP A 110 -22.12 2.90 -0.59
CA ASP A 110 -23.11 2.49 -1.58
C ASP A 110 -23.14 0.98 -1.84
N THR A 111 -22.70 0.18 -0.86
CA THR A 111 -22.86 -1.29 -0.95
C THR A 111 -24.33 -1.72 -0.83
N HIS A 112 -25.20 -0.83 -0.33
CA HIS A 112 -26.65 -1.07 -0.18
C HIS A 112 -27.57 -0.01 -0.82
N ASN A 113 -27.05 1.05 -1.46
CA ASN A 113 -27.85 2.15 -2.01
C ASN A 113 -27.87 2.18 -3.56
N ILE A 114 -27.87 0.98 -4.15
CA ILE A 114 -28.28 0.80 -5.54
C ILE A 114 -29.80 1.02 -5.62
N ASN A 115 -30.23 2.28 -5.81
CA ASN A 115 -31.58 2.61 -6.27
C ASN A 115 -31.80 2.22 -7.74
N ALA A 116 -31.21 1.10 -8.19
CA ALA A 116 -31.63 0.51 -9.45
C ALA A 116 -33.02 -0.09 -9.22
N PRO A 117 -34.02 0.28 -10.03
CA PRO A 117 -35.21 -0.53 -10.11
C PRO A 117 -34.78 -1.91 -10.61
N VAL A 118 -35.28 -2.96 -9.94
CA VAL A 118 -35.04 -4.41 -10.16
C VAL A 118 -34.10 -4.97 -9.10
N GLU A 119 -34.64 -5.87 -8.28
CA GLU A 119 -33.97 -7.02 -7.64
C GLU A 119 -32.47 -7.17 -7.99
N ASP A 120 -31.58 -6.36 -7.41
CA ASP A 120 -30.15 -6.52 -7.62
C ASP A 120 -29.68 -7.70 -6.76
N GLU A 121 -29.27 -8.77 -7.45
CA GLU A 121 -28.80 -10.00 -6.83
C GLU A 121 -27.62 -9.70 -5.91
N PRO A 122 -27.63 -10.15 -4.64
CA PRO A 122 -26.51 -9.96 -3.71
C PRO A 122 -25.17 -10.46 -4.29
N GLU A 123 -25.22 -11.41 -5.22
CA GLU A 123 -24.06 -11.88 -5.98
C GLU A 123 -23.36 -10.76 -6.77
N ARG A 124 -24.10 -9.88 -7.44
CA ARG A 124 -23.54 -8.79 -8.25
C ARG A 124 -22.88 -7.71 -7.39
N THR A 125 -23.49 -7.39 -6.25
CA THR A 125 -22.92 -6.47 -5.25
C THR A 125 -21.62 -7.02 -4.67
N LEU A 126 -21.59 -8.32 -4.35
CA LEU A 126 -20.40 -9.00 -3.85
C LEU A 126 -19.29 -9.07 -4.91
N GLU A 127 -19.62 -9.34 -6.17
CA GLU A 127 -18.64 -9.32 -7.27
C GLU A 127 -18.01 -7.93 -7.41
N HIS A 128 -18.82 -6.87 -7.40
CA HIS A 128 -18.32 -5.51 -7.49
C HIS A 128 -17.45 -5.14 -6.27
N LEU A 129 -17.89 -5.49 -5.06
CA LEU A 129 -17.12 -5.26 -3.84
C LEU A 129 -15.77 -6.00 -3.89
N HIS A 130 -15.74 -7.25 -4.34
CA HIS A 130 -14.50 -8.01 -4.48
C HIS A 130 -13.54 -7.36 -5.49
N GLU A 131 -14.07 -6.83 -6.60
CA GLU A 131 -13.28 -6.09 -7.57
C GLU A 131 -12.69 -4.81 -6.96
N GLN A 132 -13.52 -3.99 -6.32
CA GLN A 132 -13.08 -2.75 -5.64
C GLN A 132 -12.07 -3.02 -4.54
N LEU A 133 -12.27 -4.10 -3.77
CA LEU A 133 -11.34 -4.52 -2.73
C LEU A 133 -9.99 -4.95 -3.32
N SER A 134 -10.00 -5.71 -4.43
CA SER A 134 -8.79 -6.10 -5.16
C SER A 134 -8.03 -4.85 -5.65
N ASN A 135 -8.73 -3.90 -6.25
CA ASN A 135 -8.17 -2.65 -6.74
C ASN A 135 -7.54 -1.83 -5.60
N THR A 136 -8.27 -1.67 -4.49
CA THR A 136 -7.80 -0.94 -3.30
C THR A 136 -6.54 -1.59 -2.71
N LYS A 137 -6.52 -2.92 -2.58
CA LYS A 137 -5.34 -3.67 -2.12
C LYS A 137 -4.13 -3.47 -3.03
N ASN A 138 -4.35 -3.39 -4.33
CA ASN A 138 -3.28 -3.16 -5.30
C ASN A 138 -2.73 -1.72 -5.21
N ILE A 139 -3.61 -0.74 -5.04
CA ILE A 139 -3.26 0.67 -4.81
C ILE A 139 -2.41 0.83 -3.54
N ILE A 140 -2.81 0.19 -2.43
CA ILE A 140 -2.03 0.20 -1.17
C ILE A 140 -0.64 -0.43 -1.37
N ARG A 141 -0.56 -1.57 -2.07
CA ARG A 141 0.71 -2.28 -2.31
C ARG A 141 1.65 -1.52 -3.24
N SER A 142 1.11 -0.84 -4.25
CA SER A 142 1.92 -0.06 -5.18
C SER A 142 2.50 1.18 -4.50
N GLU A 143 1.70 1.87 -3.68
CA GLU A 143 2.10 3.08 -2.96
C GLU A 143 3.13 2.81 -1.86
N THR A 144 3.04 1.67 -1.16
CA THR A 144 4.03 1.28 -0.13
C THR A 144 5.39 0.88 -0.71
N GLY A 145 5.47 0.62 -2.01
CA GLY A 145 6.69 0.15 -2.68
C GLY A 145 7.05 -1.31 -2.37
N VAL A 146 6.25 -2.02 -1.57
CA VAL A 146 6.46 -3.43 -1.22
C VAL A 146 6.52 -4.30 -2.47
N GLU A 147 5.73 -3.99 -3.51
CA GLU A 147 5.78 -4.72 -4.77
C GLU A 147 7.16 -4.61 -5.46
N LYS A 148 7.78 -3.42 -5.46
CA LYS A 148 9.10 -3.20 -6.06
C LYS A 148 10.18 -3.94 -5.27
N VAL A 149 10.11 -3.88 -3.95
CA VAL A 149 11.02 -4.58 -3.04
C VAL A 149 10.92 -6.09 -3.24
N ASN A 150 9.71 -6.64 -3.33
CA ASN A 150 9.50 -8.07 -3.59
C ASN A 150 10.03 -8.50 -4.95
N LYS A 151 9.88 -7.68 -6.00
CA LYS A 151 10.47 -7.96 -7.33
C LYS A 151 12.00 -8.00 -7.26
N LEU A 152 12.62 -7.08 -6.52
CA LEU A 152 14.07 -7.08 -6.30
C LEU A 152 14.53 -8.33 -5.54
N PHE A 153 13.87 -8.70 -4.44
CA PHE A 153 14.22 -9.91 -3.71
C PHE A 153 14.02 -11.18 -4.53
N SER A 154 12.96 -11.25 -5.31
CA SER A 154 12.70 -12.38 -6.21
C SER A 154 13.80 -12.53 -7.27
N SER A 155 14.29 -11.43 -7.83
CA SER A 155 15.38 -11.48 -8.83
C SER A 155 16.71 -11.95 -8.23
N ILE A 156 16.98 -11.60 -6.97
CA ILE A 156 18.18 -12.01 -6.24
C ILE A 156 18.08 -13.49 -5.82
N THR A 157 16.98 -13.87 -5.18
CA THR A 157 16.80 -15.21 -4.60
C THR A 157 16.45 -16.27 -5.63
N LYS A 158 15.93 -15.88 -6.80
CA LYS A 158 15.37 -16.77 -7.83
C LYS A 158 14.34 -17.76 -7.29
N ALA A 159 13.66 -17.40 -6.18
CA ALA A 159 12.69 -18.26 -5.54
C ALA A 159 11.52 -18.56 -6.50
N LYS A 160 11.31 -19.83 -6.82
CA LYS A 160 10.18 -20.29 -7.62
C LYS A 160 9.23 -21.09 -6.73
N HIS A 161 8.05 -20.54 -6.49
CA HIS A 161 6.96 -21.28 -5.86
C HIS A 161 6.24 -22.10 -6.92
N SER A 162 6.17 -23.43 -6.73
CA SER A 162 5.34 -24.33 -7.53
C SER A 162 4.60 -25.27 -6.57
N SER A 163 3.32 -25.42 -6.85
CA SER A 163 2.43 -26.43 -6.30
C SER A 163 1.28 -26.60 -7.29
N PRO A 164 0.53 -27.72 -7.24
CA PRO A 164 -0.62 -27.91 -8.11
C PRO A 164 -1.63 -26.76 -8.04
N VAL A 165 -1.83 -26.20 -6.85
CA VAL A 165 -2.72 -25.05 -6.61
C VAL A 165 -2.18 -23.77 -7.25
N ILE A 166 -0.87 -23.51 -7.13
CA ILE A 166 -0.23 -22.33 -7.74
C ILE A 166 -0.29 -22.41 -9.26
N GLU A 167 -0.08 -23.59 -9.83
CA GLU A 167 -0.15 -23.82 -11.27
C GLU A 167 -1.57 -23.64 -11.81
N TYR A 168 -2.56 -24.16 -11.08
CA TYR A 168 -3.97 -23.92 -11.37
C TYR A 168 -4.32 -22.43 -11.34
N MET A 169 -3.91 -21.70 -10.30
CA MET A 169 -4.13 -20.25 -10.19
C MET A 169 -3.49 -19.49 -11.36
N ARG A 170 -2.25 -19.83 -11.74
CA ARG A 170 -1.57 -19.21 -12.89
C ARG A 170 -2.32 -19.48 -14.20
N ALA A 171 -2.84 -20.69 -14.39
CA ALA A 171 -3.63 -21.04 -15.55
C ALA A 171 -4.94 -20.22 -15.61
N LEU A 172 -5.60 -20.00 -14.47
CA LEU A 172 -6.79 -19.16 -14.39
C LEU A 172 -6.50 -17.69 -14.74
N LYS A 173 -5.44 -17.09 -14.19
CA LYS A 173 -5.04 -15.71 -14.52
C LYS A 173 -4.76 -15.54 -16.01
N LYS A 174 -4.06 -16.50 -16.62
CA LYS A 174 -3.77 -16.50 -18.06
C LYS A 174 -5.03 -16.57 -18.94
N LYS A 175 -6.09 -17.23 -18.47
CA LYS A 175 -7.40 -17.28 -19.16
C LYS A 175 -8.19 -15.97 -19.04
N LYS A 176 -8.05 -15.24 -17.92
CA LYS A 176 -8.76 -13.96 -17.67
C LYS A 176 -8.11 -12.74 -18.33
N GLY A 177 -6.89 -12.85 -18.85
CA GLY A 177 -6.20 -11.74 -19.52
C GLY A 177 -5.42 -10.81 -18.59
N ASP A 178 -5.43 -11.07 -17.28
CA ASP A 178 -4.58 -10.37 -16.31
C ASP A 178 -3.11 -10.72 -16.56
N LYS A 179 -2.35 -9.76 -17.10
CA LYS A 179 -0.88 -9.83 -17.25
C LYS A 179 -0.19 -9.23 -16.04
#